data_AF-A0AAV0PK40-F1
#
_entry.id   AF-A0AAV0PK40-F1
#
_cell.length_a   1.000
_cell.length_b   1.000
_cell.length_c   1.000
_cell.angle_alpha   90.00
_cell.angle_beta   90.00
_cell.angle_gamma   90.00
#
_symmetry.space_group_name_H-M   'P 1'
#
loop_
_entity.id
_entity.type
_entity.pdbx_description
1 polymer ?
#
loop_
_entity_poly.entity_id
_entity_poly.type
_entity_poly.pdbx_seq_one_letter_code
_entity_poly.pdbx_strand_id
1 'polypeptide(L)'
;MMETWRKKGGSAWERTKRAPGLACRKMWQVGKDDPRRAIHAVKVGLALTLVSMLYLLEPLFEGIGQNAIWAVMTVVVVLEFTAGATLCKGLNRGLGTIMAGSLAFLIEFVAEETGQVGRAIFIGCAVFVIGAAATYLRFLPYVKKNYDYGVVIFLLTFNLITVSSFRVSNVMKIAHERLITIAIGCGICLFMSLLVFPIWSGQDLHNSTVNKLQGLAKSIEGNVLM
;
A
#
# COMPACT_ATOMS: atom_id res chain seq x y z
N MET A 1 -11.70 -35.73 -41.29
CA MET A 1 -10.71 -35.05 -40.41
C MET A 1 -10.74 -33.52 -40.55
N MET A 2 -10.86 -32.94 -41.74
CA MET A 2 -10.92 -31.45 -41.90
C MET A 2 -12.21 -30.80 -41.36
N GLU A 3 -13.35 -31.48 -41.41
CA GLU A 3 -14.63 -30.92 -40.92
C GLU A 3 -14.69 -30.75 -39.39
N THR A 4 -14.04 -31.63 -38.63
CA THR A 4 -13.96 -31.55 -37.16
C THR A 4 -13.10 -30.38 -36.70
N TRP A 5 -12.05 -30.05 -37.45
CA TRP A 5 -11.23 -28.85 -37.21
C TRP A 5 -11.98 -27.56 -37.51
N ARG A 6 -12.77 -27.51 -38.60
CA ARG A 6 -13.61 -26.34 -38.93
C ARG A 6 -14.70 -26.09 -37.88
N LYS A 7 -15.35 -27.15 -37.37
CA LYS A 7 -16.34 -27.05 -36.28
C LYS A 7 -15.74 -26.57 -34.95
N LYS A 8 -14.55 -27.07 -34.58
CA LYS A 8 -13.83 -26.61 -33.37
C LYS A 8 -13.41 -25.14 -33.47
N GLY A 9 -12.90 -24.71 -34.64
CA GLY A 9 -12.54 -23.30 -34.89
C GLY A 9 -13.74 -22.35 -34.78
N GLY A 10 -14.89 -22.73 -35.36
CA GLY A 10 -16.13 -21.94 -35.26
C GLY A 10 -16.69 -21.85 -33.84
N SER A 11 -16.63 -22.95 -33.07
CA SER A 11 -17.04 -22.98 -31.65
C SER A 11 -16.14 -22.12 -30.75
N ALA A 12 -14.83 -22.07 -31.02
CA ALA A 12 -13.91 -21.22 -30.28
C ALA A 12 -14.16 -19.73 -30.61
N TRP A 13 -14.35 -19.41 -31.90
CA TRP A 13 -14.66 -18.05 -32.36
C TRP A 13 -15.97 -17.50 -31.77
N GLU A 14 -17.02 -18.31 -31.71
CA GLU A 14 -18.30 -17.98 -31.06
C GLU A 14 -18.15 -17.71 -29.55
N ARG A 15 -17.34 -18.51 -28.84
CA ARG A 15 -17.05 -18.29 -27.41
C ARG A 15 -16.27 -16.99 -27.20
N THR A 16 -15.30 -16.68 -28.05
CA THR A 16 -14.55 -15.42 -27.99
C THR A 16 -15.44 -14.21 -28.26
N LYS A 17 -16.42 -14.32 -29.16
CA LYS A 17 -17.39 -13.24 -29.45
C LYS A 17 -18.40 -13.02 -28.32
N ARG A 18 -18.78 -14.07 -27.59
CA ARG A 18 -19.75 -14.01 -26.47
C ARG A 18 -19.09 -13.66 -25.11
N ALA A 19 -17.80 -13.93 -24.95
CA ALA A 19 -17.02 -13.60 -23.75
C ALA A 19 -17.10 -12.12 -23.33
N PRO A 20 -16.95 -11.11 -24.22
CA PRO A 20 -17.01 -9.70 -23.82
C PRO A 20 -18.43 -9.29 -23.37
N GLY A 21 -19.49 -9.80 -24.02
CA GLY A 21 -20.87 -9.52 -23.63
C GLY A 21 -21.23 -10.13 -22.26
N LEU A 22 -20.72 -11.32 -21.96
CA LEU A 22 -20.91 -11.98 -20.67
C LEU A 22 -20.12 -11.28 -19.56
N ALA A 23 -18.89 -10.86 -19.85
CA ALA A 23 -18.07 -10.06 -18.94
C ALA A 23 -18.72 -8.71 -18.63
N CYS A 24 -19.23 -8.02 -19.66
CA CYS A 24 -19.94 -6.75 -19.49
C CYS A 24 -21.21 -6.88 -18.63
N ARG A 25 -22.00 -7.95 -18.84
CA ARG A 25 -23.16 -8.24 -17.95
C ARG A 25 -22.74 -8.55 -16.52
N LYS A 26 -21.67 -9.33 -16.31
CA LYS A 26 -21.14 -9.60 -14.96
C LYS A 26 -20.63 -8.33 -14.27
N MET A 27 -19.89 -7.48 -14.99
CA MET A 27 -19.44 -6.19 -14.46
C MET A 27 -20.61 -5.26 -14.12
N TRP A 28 -21.65 -5.25 -14.96
CA TRP A 28 -22.88 -4.50 -14.71
C TRP A 28 -23.63 -5.03 -13.48
N GLN A 29 -23.69 -6.35 -13.28
CA GLN A 29 -24.23 -6.95 -12.06
C GLN A 29 -23.42 -6.57 -10.83
N VAL A 30 -22.09 -6.67 -10.88
CA VAL A 30 -21.21 -6.28 -9.76
C VAL A 30 -21.40 -4.81 -9.35
N GLY A 31 -21.60 -3.91 -10.33
CA GLY A 31 -21.90 -2.49 -10.06
C GLY A 31 -23.32 -2.24 -9.53
N LYS A 32 -24.30 -3.05 -9.93
CA LYS A 32 -25.70 -2.96 -9.48
C LYS A 32 -25.91 -3.59 -8.10
N ASP A 33 -25.18 -4.65 -7.80
CA ASP A 33 -25.25 -5.38 -6.52
C ASP A 33 -24.58 -4.61 -5.39
N ASP A 34 -23.51 -3.86 -5.68
CA ASP A 34 -22.78 -3.04 -4.71
C ASP A 34 -22.44 -1.64 -5.26
N PRO A 35 -23.33 -0.64 -5.14
CA PRO A 35 -23.08 0.72 -5.64
C PRO A 35 -21.83 1.37 -5.00
N ARG A 36 -21.45 0.92 -3.80
CA ARG A 36 -20.22 1.35 -3.11
C ARG A 36 -18.95 0.97 -3.88
N ARG A 37 -18.93 -0.15 -4.61
CA ARG A 37 -17.77 -0.57 -5.41
C ARG A 37 -17.60 0.31 -6.64
N ALA A 38 -18.69 0.72 -7.28
CA ALA A 38 -18.66 1.64 -8.41
C ALA A 38 -18.14 3.02 -7.99
N ILE A 39 -18.63 3.55 -6.86
CA ILE A 39 -18.14 4.82 -6.29
C ILE A 39 -16.65 4.73 -5.95
N HIS A 40 -16.20 3.62 -5.36
CA HIS A 40 -14.79 3.43 -5.08
C HIS A 40 -13.94 3.37 -6.36
N ALA A 41 -14.38 2.66 -7.39
CA ALA A 41 -13.66 2.58 -8.66
C ALA A 41 -13.50 3.96 -9.33
N VAL A 42 -14.55 4.78 -9.32
CA VAL A 42 -14.49 6.18 -9.80
C VAL A 42 -13.53 7.01 -8.95
N LYS A 43 -13.57 6.86 -7.63
CA LYS A 43 -12.68 7.55 -6.70
C LYS A 43 -11.20 7.17 -6.88
N VAL A 44 -10.91 5.88 -7.10
CA VAL A 44 -9.56 5.39 -7.45
C VAL A 44 -9.10 6.03 -8.77
N GLY A 45 -9.97 6.01 -9.79
CA GLY A 45 -9.69 6.60 -11.09
C GLY A 45 -9.39 8.10 -10.99
N LEU A 46 -10.22 8.86 -10.27
CA LEU A 46 -10.03 10.29 -10.04
C LEU A 46 -8.73 10.62 -9.29
N ALA A 47 -8.40 9.84 -8.26
CA ALA A 47 -7.15 10.01 -7.53
C ALA A 47 -5.92 9.77 -8.44
N LEU A 48 -5.96 8.71 -9.27
CA LEU A 48 -4.88 8.43 -10.23
C LEU A 48 -4.76 9.53 -11.29
N THR A 49 -5.88 10.05 -11.80
CA THR A 49 -5.86 11.15 -12.77
C THR A 49 -5.33 12.43 -12.14
N LEU A 50 -5.69 12.73 -10.90
CA LEU A 50 -5.19 13.92 -10.20
C LEU A 50 -3.72 13.84 -9.87
N VAL A 51 -3.23 12.68 -9.44
CA VAL A 51 -1.79 12.46 -9.25
C VAL A 51 -1.04 12.62 -10.56
N SER A 52 -1.57 12.07 -11.66
CA SER A 52 -0.99 12.23 -12.99
C SER A 52 -1.02 13.69 -13.46
N MET A 53 -2.08 14.44 -13.15
CA MET A 53 -2.24 15.85 -13.51
C MET A 53 -1.36 16.78 -12.66
N LEU A 54 -1.25 16.52 -11.35
CA LEU A 54 -0.31 17.19 -10.44
C LEU A 54 1.13 16.95 -10.85
N TYR A 55 1.43 15.78 -11.41
CA TYR A 55 2.74 15.47 -11.96
C TYR A 55 3.06 16.23 -13.25
N LEU A 56 2.05 16.48 -14.10
CA LEU A 56 2.20 17.29 -15.33
C LEU A 56 2.32 18.79 -15.05
N LEU A 57 1.91 19.26 -13.86
CA LEU A 57 2.14 20.62 -13.39
C LEU A 57 3.57 20.73 -12.84
N GLU A 58 4.51 20.90 -13.77
CA GLU A 58 5.96 20.88 -13.58
C GLU A 58 6.58 21.95 -12.64
N PRO A 59 5.99 23.13 -12.33
CA PRO A 59 6.71 24.12 -11.52
C PRO A 59 6.72 23.84 -10.00
N LEU A 60 6.04 22.80 -9.50
CA LEU A 60 6.07 22.42 -8.08
C LEU A 60 7.15 21.35 -7.75
N PHE A 61 7.82 20.78 -8.77
CA PHE A 61 8.70 19.62 -8.65
C PHE A 61 10.04 19.78 -9.38
N GLU A 62 10.64 20.98 -9.37
CA GLU A 62 12.05 21.11 -9.78
C GLU A 62 12.93 20.16 -8.94
N GLY A 63 13.53 19.15 -9.59
CA GLY A 63 14.50 18.23 -8.98
C GLY A 63 13.99 16.83 -8.59
N ILE A 64 12.73 16.48 -8.84
CA ILE A 64 12.07 15.29 -8.25
C ILE A 64 11.70 14.21 -9.30
N GLY A 65 12.31 14.21 -10.48
CA GLY A 65 11.98 13.27 -11.57
C GLY A 65 12.08 11.77 -11.20
N GLN A 66 12.93 11.38 -10.25
CA GLN A 66 13.04 9.99 -9.78
C GLN A 66 11.97 9.58 -8.74
N ASN A 67 11.32 10.52 -8.05
CA ASN A 67 10.33 10.18 -7.00
C ASN A 67 8.90 10.06 -7.53
N ALA A 68 8.69 10.31 -8.83
CA ALA A 68 7.41 10.18 -9.52
C ALA A 68 6.80 8.78 -9.40
N ILE A 69 7.59 7.75 -9.69
CA ILE A 69 7.18 6.33 -9.59
C ILE A 69 6.77 6.01 -8.16
N TRP A 70 7.46 6.58 -7.18
CA TRP A 70 7.18 6.39 -5.76
C TRP A 70 5.86 7.05 -5.33
N ALA A 71 5.55 8.23 -5.85
CA ALA A 71 4.29 8.93 -5.60
C ALA A 71 3.08 8.16 -6.14
N VAL A 72 3.18 7.61 -7.35
CA VAL A 72 2.10 6.81 -7.95
C VAL A 72 1.92 5.50 -7.17
N MET A 73 3.02 4.82 -6.82
CA MET A 73 2.98 3.59 -6.02
C MET A 73 2.49 3.80 -4.59
N THR A 74 2.60 5.00 -4.01
CA THR A 74 2.00 5.28 -2.69
C THR A 74 0.50 5.40 -2.81
N VAL A 75 0.00 6.15 -3.79
CA VAL A 75 -1.43 6.35 -4.02
C VAL A 75 -2.13 5.03 -4.32
N VAL A 76 -1.61 4.23 -5.25
CA VAL A 76 -2.21 2.94 -5.62
C VAL A 76 -2.33 1.99 -4.42
N VAL A 77 -1.34 2.01 -3.53
CA VAL A 77 -1.25 1.05 -2.41
C VAL A 77 -1.98 1.55 -1.15
N VAL A 78 -2.05 2.87 -0.96
CA VAL A 78 -2.67 3.49 0.22
C VAL A 78 -4.17 3.73 0.02
N LEU A 79 -4.61 3.97 -1.22
CA LEU A 79 -6.00 4.27 -1.50
C LEU A 79 -6.90 3.06 -1.22
N GLU A 80 -7.79 3.22 -0.26
CA GLU A 80 -8.69 2.19 0.25
C GLU A 80 -10.15 2.63 0.14
N PHE A 81 -11.08 1.69 0.31
CA PHE A 81 -12.52 1.94 0.15
C PHE A 81 -13.05 3.02 1.10
N THR A 82 -12.46 3.14 2.28
CA THR A 82 -12.81 4.16 3.29
C THR A 82 -11.64 5.12 3.56
N ALA A 83 -11.96 6.35 3.92
CA ALA A 83 -10.99 7.36 4.33
C ALA A 83 -10.15 6.90 5.54
N GLY A 84 -10.76 6.18 6.49
CA GLY A 84 -10.08 5.70 7.70
C GLY A 84 -9.02 4.63 7.41
N ALA A 85 -9.33 3.67 6.54
CA ALA A 85 -8.36 2.64 6.11
C ALA A 85 -7.23 3.25 5.27
N THR A 86 -7.56 4.24 4.44
CA THR A 86 -6.57 5.01 3.67
C THR A 86 -5.62 5.75 4.62
N LEU A 87 -6.16 6.42 5.65
CA LEU A 87 -5.35 7.12 6.65
C LEU A 87 -4.47 6.13 7.44
N CYS A 88 -5.03 5.03 7.94
CA CYS A 88 -4.27 4.02 8.68
C CYS A 88 -3.16 3.37 7.83
N LYS A 89 -3.44 3.04 6.56
CA LYS A 89 -2.41 2.52 5.64
C LYS A 89 -1.37 3.57 5.28
N GLY A 90 -1.77 4.83 5.13
CA GLY A 90 -0.89 5.96 4.89
C GLY A 90 0.06 6.20 6.07
N LEU A 91 -0.48 6.23 7.30
CA LEU A 91 0.29 6.36 8.53
C LEU A 91 1.24 5.17 8.74
N ASN A 92 0.79 3.93 8.54
CA ASN A 92 1.65 2.76 8.62
C ASN A 92 2.81 2.82 7.61
N ARG A 93 2.56 3.40 6.43
CA ARG A 93 3.59 3.60 5.40
C ARG A 93 4.57 4.73 5.76
N GLY A 94 4.06 5.82 6.32
CA GLY A 94 4.89 6.91 6.87
C GLY A 94 5.80 6.41 8.00
N LEU A 95 5.22 5.77 9.02
CA LEU A 95 5.96 5.21 10.16
C LEU A 95 7.01 4.18 9.72
N GLY A 96 6.64 3.27 8.81
CA GLY A 96 7.59 2.30 8.24
C GLY A 96 8.76 2.98 7.52
N THR A 97 8.52 4.11 6.85
CA THR A 97 9.57 4.87 6.16
C THR A 97 10.49 5.61 7.13
N ILE A 98 9.94 6.20 8.19
CA ILE A 98 10.74 6.85 9.25
C ILE A 98 11.63 5.80 9.92
N MET A 99 11.05 4.68 10.35
CA MET A 99 11.81 3.59 10.99
C MET A 99 12.89 3.03 10.07
N ALA A 100 12.56 2.80 8.80
CA ALA A 100 13.52 2.31 7.80
C ALA A 100 14.66 3.32 7.56
N GLY A 101 14.34 4.61 7.43
CA GLY A 101 15.32 5.67 7.25
C GLY A 101 16.25 5.82 8.46
N SER A 102 15.70 5.80 9.67
CA SER A 102 16.48 5.84 10.91
C SER A 102 17.42 4.64 11.03
N LEU A 103 16.93 3.43 10.74
CA LEU A 103 17.75 2.21 10.81
C LEU A 103 18.84 2.19 9.73
N ALA A 104 18.52 2.63 8.51
CA ALA A 104 19.48 2.76 7.43
C ALA A 104 20.58 3.78 7.76
N PHE A 105 20.22 4.92 8.36
CA PHE A 105 21.18 5.91 8.84
C PHE A 105 22.11 5.34 9.92
N LEU A 106 21.58 4.62 10.90
CA LEU A 106 22.39 3.97 11.94
C LEU A 106 23.38 2.97 11.34
N ILE A 107 22.96 2.19 10.34
CA ILE A 107 23.83 1.22 9.67
C ILE A 107 24.93 1.92 8.88
N GLU A 108 24.61 2.99 8.14
CA GLU A 108 25.64 3.73 7.39
C GLU A 108 26.62 4.45 8.33
N PHE A 109 26.13 5.04 9.42
CA PHE A 109 26.96 5.67 10.44
C PHE A 109 27.98 4.69 11.04
N VAL A 110 27.56 3.45 11.34
CA VAL A 110 28.48 2.41 11.83
C VAL A 110 29.42 1.92 10.72
N ALA A 111 28.95 1.85 9.49
CA ALA A 111 29.73 1.36 8.35
C ALA A 111 30.81 2.35 7.87
N GLU A 112 30.66 3.65 8.16
CA GLU A 112 31.55 4.71 7.71
C GLU A 112 32.98 4.54 8.26
N GLU A 113 33.11 4.02 9.47
CA GLU A 113 34.40 3.74 10.14
C GLU A 113 35.14 2.51 9.58
N THR A 114 34.52 1.72 8.69
CA THR A 114 35.00 0.38 8.29
C THR A 114 35.71 0.36 6.92
N GLY A 115 35.89 1.52 6.28
CA GLY A 115 36.48 1.64 4.94
C GLY A 115 35.59 1.12 3.81
N GLN A 116 35.97 1.35 2.54
CA GLN A 116 35.07 1.18 1.39
C GLN A 116 34.62 -0.27 1.14
N VAL A 117 35.52 -1.25 1.34
CA VAL A 117 35.20 -2.69 1.19
C VAL A 117 34.42 -3.21 2.40
N GLY A 118 34.82 -2.82 3.62
CA GLY A 118 34.13 -3.19 4.86
C GLY A 118 32.70 -2.64 4.91
N ARG A 119 32.49 -1.41 4.43
CA ARG A 119 31.18 -0.78 4.28
C ARG A 119 30.23 -1.60 3.41
N ALA A 120 30.69 -2.08 2.25
CA ALA A 120 29.87 -2.90 1.36
C ALA A 120 29.45 -4.23 1.99
N ILE A 121 30.39 -4.90 2.66
CA ILE A 121 30.14 -6.17 3.36
C ILE A 121 29.16 -5.97 4.52
N PHE A 122 29.37 -4.93 5.33
CA PHE A 122 28.53 -4.63 6.48
C PHE A 122 27.09 -4.28 6.06
N ILE A 123 26.92 -3.42 5.06
CA ILE A 123 25.62 -3.08 4.50
C ILE A 123 24.92 -4.33 3.94
N GLY A 124 25.64 -5.17 3.19
CA GLY A 124 25.11 -6.42 2.65
C GLY A 124 24.64 -7.39 3.74
N CYS A 125 25.44 -7.56 4.79
CA CYS A 125 25.08 -8.37 5.97
C CYS A 125 23.84 -7.80 6.68
N ALA A 126 23.77 -6.48 6.88
CA ALA A 126 22.62 -5.85 7.53
C ALA A 126 21.33 -6.03 6.73
N VAL A 127 21.40 -5.87 5.40
CA VAL A 127 20.28 -6.15 4.47
C VAL A 127 19.83 -7.60 4.57
N PHE A 128 20.78 -8.54 4.60
CA PHE A 128 20.46 -9.96 4.72
C PHE A 128 19.80 -10.30 6.06
N VAL A 129 20.37 -9.85 7.18
CA VAL A 129 19.86 -10.14 8.54
C VAL A 129 18.48 -9.52 8.75
N ILE A 130 18.31 -8.24 8.43
CA ILE A 130 17.03 -7.54 8.59
C ILE A 130 15.99 -8.12 7.63
N GLY A 131 16.38 -8.43 6.39
CA GLY A 131 15.54 -9.07 5.39
C GLY A 131 15.03 -10.44 5.86
N ALA A 132 15.93 -11.29 6.35
CA ALA A 132 15.61 -12.60 6.88
C ALA A 132 14.72 -12.51 8.12
N ALA A 133 15.06 -11.63 9.08
CA ALA A 133 14.30 -11.43 10.31
C ALA A 133 12.88 -10.95 10.02
N ALA A 134 12.70 -9.94 9.19
CA ALA A 134 11.38 -9.44 8.83
C ALA A 134 10.55 -10.48 8.04
N THR A 135 11.18 -11.26 7.16
CA THR A 135 10.50 -12.37 6.46
C THR A 135 10.08 -13.47 7.44
N TYR A 136 10.93 -13.79 8.42
CA TYR A 136 10.61 -14.76 9.46
C TYR A 136 9.47 -14.28 10.37
N LEU A 137 9.51 -13.02 10.81
CA LEU A 137 8.43 -12.40 11.59
C LEU A 137 7.08 -12.46 10.86
N ARG A 138 7.10 -12.42 9.53
CA ARG A 138 5.89 -12.54 8.70
C ARG A 138 5.21 -13.91 8.77
N PHE A 139 5.95 -14.97 9.10
CA PHE A 139 5.36 -16.29 9.29
C PHE A 139 4.63 -16.42 10.62
N LEU A 140 4.86 -15.52 11.58
CA LEU A 140 4.14 -15.52 12.84
C LEU A 140 2.67 -15.11 12.60
N PRO A 141 1.69 -15.93 12.99
CA PRO A 141 0.27 -15.68 12.69
C PRO A 141 -0.24 -14.38 13.31
N TYR A 142 0.30 -13.98 14.46
CA TYR A 142 -0.02 -12.70 15.11
C TYR A 142 0.42 -11.50 14.27
N VAL A 143 1.67 -11.52 13.79
CA VAL A 143 2.25 -10.44 12.97
C VAL A 143 1.61 -10.41 11.59
N LYS A 144 1.39 -11.57 10.96
CA LYS A 144 0.72 -11.71 9.67
C LYS A 144 -0.70 -11.14 9.66
N LYS A 145 -1.43 -11.25 10.77
CA LYS A 145 -2.81 -10.75 10.84
C LYS A 145 -2.87 -9.23 11.01
N ASN A 146 -1.99 -8.67 11.83
CA ASN A 146 -2.11 -7.28 12.29
C ASN A 146 -1.09 -6.31 11.66
N TYR A 147 0.07 -6.82 11.22
CA TYR A 147 1.22 -5.99 10.86
C TYR A 147 1.86 -6.35 9.50
N ASP A 148 1.32 -7.31 8.74
CA ASP A 148 1.89 -7.78 7.47
C ASP A 148 2.22 -6.64 6.51
N TYR A 149 1.27 -5.72 6.34
CA TYR A 149 1.43 -4.54 5.49
C TYR A 149 2.56 -3.63 5.99
N GLY A 150 2.63 -3.36 7.30
CA GLY A 150 3.66 -2.52 7.89
C GLY A 150 5.07 -3.12 7.74
N VAL A 151 5.21 -4.42 7.99
CA VAL A 151 6.48 -5.15 7.85
C VAL A 151 6.97 -5.15 6.40
N VAL A 152 6.08 -5.38 5.43
CA VAL A 152 6.43 -5.34 4.00
C VAL A 152 6.90 -3.95 3.58
N ILE A 153 6.19 -2.90 3.99
CA ILE A 153 6.55 -1.52 3.65
C ILE A 153 7.86 -1.10 4.32
N PHE A 154 8.07 -1.47 5.58
CA PHE A 154 9.33 -1.25 6.29
C PHE A 154 10.49 -1.93 5.56
N LEU A 155 10.37 -3.23 5.26
CA LEU A 155 11.44 -3.99 4.59
C LEU A 155 11.75 -3.45 3.18
N LEU A 156 10.72 -3.14 2.39
CA LEU A 156 10.90 -2.58 1.05
C LEU A 156 11.62 -1.22 1.10
N THR A 157 11.20 -0.37 2.04
CA THR A 157 11.79 0.98 2.20
C THR A 157 13.20 0.92 2.73
N PHE A 158 13.45 0.05 3.72
CA PHE A 158 14.76 -0.16 4.31
C PHE A 158 15.77 -0.61 3.25
N ASN A 159 15.46 -1.71 2.55
CA ASN A 159 16.34 -2.23 1.50
C ASN A 159 16.62 -1.19 0.43
N LEU A 160 15.61 -0.41 0.04
CA LEU A 160 15.80 0.59 -0.98
C LEU A 160 16.63 1.79 -0.51
N ILE A 161 16.37 2.33 0.68
CA ILE A 161 17.16 3.43 1.22
C ILE A 161 18.62 2.98 1.39
N THR A 162 18.85 1.81 1.98
CA THR A 162 20.18 1.26 2.22
C THR A 162 20.94 0.94 0.93
N VAL A 163 20.28 0.36 -0.09
CA VAL A 163 20.91 0.10 -1.40
C VAL A 163 21.14 1.39 -2.19
N SER A 164 20.21 2.36 -2.13
CA SER A 164 20.38 3.66 -2.77
C SER A 164 21.48 4.51 -2.11
N SER A 165 21.60 4.44 -0.79
CA SER A 165 22.67 5.07 0.00
C SER A 165 24.05 4.62 -0.43
N PHE A 166 24.21 3.35 -0.81
CA PHE A 166 25.47 2.83 -1.34
C PHE A 166 25.95 3.60 -2.59
N ARG A 167 25.02 4.10 -3.42
CA ARG A 167 25.33 4.87 -4.65
C ARG A 167 25.35 6.37 -4.45
N VAL A 168 24.65 6.90 -3.44
CA VAL A 168 24.50 8.35 -3.18
C VAL A 168 24.61 8.59 -1.68
N SER A 169 25.63 9.34 -1.26
CA SER A 169 26.09 9.48 0.15
C SER A 169 25.15 10.23 1.11
N ASN A 170 23.88 10.44 0.77
CA ASN A 170 22.96 11.28 1.55
C ASN A 170 21.66 10.55 1.90
N VAL A 171 21.72 9.61 2.86
CA VAL A 171 20.53 8.87 3.37
C VAL A 171 19.41 9.80 3.78
N MET A 172 19.75 10.87 4.50
CA MET A 172 18.74 11.79 5.03
C MET A 172 17.98 12.51 3.94
N LYS A 173 18.66 12.89 2.85
CA LYS A 173 18.00 13.51 1.70
C LYS A 173 17.04 12.52 1.03
N ILE A 174 17.48 11.28 0.82
CA ILE A 174 16.68 10.21 0.20
C ILE A 174 15.46 9.86 1.08
N ALA A 175 15.64 9.74 2.39
CA ALA A 175 14.56 9.46 3.33
C ALA A 175 13.54 10.60 3.40
N HIS A 176 14.02 11.85 3.43
CA HIS A 176 13.17 13.04 3.47
C HIS A 176 12.31 13.18 2.21
N GLU A 177 12.92 13.01 1.03
CA GLU A 177 12.20 13.04 -0.24
C GLU A 177 11.10 11.95 -0.31
N ARG A 178 11.38 10.76 0.23
CA ARG A 178 10.38 9.69 0.34
C ARG A 178 9.23 10.05 1.26
N LEU A 179 9.53 10.65 2.42
CA LEU A 179 8.50 11.06 3.37
C LEU A 179 7.59 12.14 2.80
N ILE A 180 8.16 13.16 2.14
CA ILE A 180 7.37 14.19 1.46
C ILE A 180 6.49 13.56 0.38
N THR A 181 7.04 12.66 -0.43
CA THR A 181 6.29 12.00 -1.50
C THR A 181 5.13 11.15 -0.95
N ILE A 182 5.34 10.46 0.18
CA ILE A 182 4.29 9.71 0.87
C ILE A 182 3.23 10.66 1.45
N ALA A 183 3.65 11.78 2.05
CA ALA A 183 2.74 12.78 2.61
C ALA A 183 1.84 13.40 1.55
N ILE A 184 2.40 13.78 0.39
CA ILE A 184 1.63 14.30 -0.75
C ILE A 184 0.65 13.24 -1.26
N GLY A 185 1.11 12.00 -1.47
CA GLY A 185 0.24 10.90 -1.89
C GLY A 185 -0.91 10.63 -0.92
N CYS A 186 -0.63 10.60 0.39
CA CYS A 186 -1.66 10.46 1.42
C CYS A 186 -2.62 11.65 1.42
N GLY A 187 -2.12 12.88 1.29
CA GLY A 187 -2.91 14.10 1.23
C GLY A 187 -3.91 14.09 0.08
N ILE A 188 -3.47 13.72 -1.13
CA ILE A 188 -4.34 13.59 -2.31
C ILE A 188 -5.39 12.49 -2.09
N CYS A 189 -4.98 11.33 -1.55
CA CYS A 189 -5.92 10.24 -1.26
C CYS A 189 -6.99 10.64 -0.23
N LEU A 190 -6.60 11.39 0.81
CA LEU A 190 -7.52 11.89 1.84
C LEU A 190 -8.44 12.98 1.28
N PHE A 191 -7.91 13.93 0.52
CA PHE A 191 -8.68 14.98 -0.13
C PHE A 191 -9.75 14.39 -1.06
N MET A 192 -9.37 13.42 -1.90
CA MET A 192 -10.32 12.65 -2.72
C MET A 192 -11.33 11.87 -1.88
N SER A 193 -10.88 11.28 -0.78
CA SER A 193 -11.74 10.49 0.10
C SER A 193 -12.76 11.29 0.90
N LEU A 194 -12.47 12.55 1.16
CA LEU A 194 -13.34 13.46 1.89
C LEU A 194 -14.28 14.22 0.94
N LEU A 195 -13.83 14.57 -0.27
CA LEU A 195 -14.64 15.33 -1.23
C LEU A 195 -15.57 14.48 -2.10
N VAL A 196 -15.17 13.26 -2.49
CA VAL A 196 -15.98 12.38 -3.34
C VAL A 196 -16.75 11.39 -2.47
N PHE A 197 -17.95 11.78 -2.03
CA PHE A 197 -18.89 11.00 -1.21
C PHE A 197 -18.22 10.31 0.00
N PRO A 198 -18.13 10.97 1.16
CA PRO A 198 -17.48 10.40 2.33
C PRO A 198 -18.22 9.13 2.80
N ILE A 199 -17.66 7.96 2.49
CA ILE A 199 -18.10 6.69 3.07
C ILE A 199 -17.44 6.62 4.44
N TRP A 200 -18.06 7.27 5.43
CA TRP A 200 -17.54 7.30 6.79
C TRP A 200 -17.77 5.93 7.45
N SER A 201 -16.67 5.25 7.81
CA SER A 201 -16.71 4.02 8.62
C SER A 201 -17.07 4.28 10.09
N GLY A 202 -17.49 5.51 10.44
CA GLY A 202 -17.86 5.89 11.79
C GLY A 202 -19.01 5.05 12.35
N GLN A 203 -20.04 4.77 11.54
CA GLN A 203 -21.16 3.92 11.94
C GLN A 203 -20.71 2.47 12.22
N ASP A 204 -19.82 1.92 11.39
CA ASP A 204 -19.31 0.54 11.55
C ASP A 204 -18.36 0.43 12.75
N LEU A 205 -17.56 1.47 13.02
CA LEU A 205 -16.69 1.55 14.18
C LEU A 205 -17.50 1.72 15.47
N HIS A 206 -18.56 2.54 15.44
CA HIS A 206 -19.49 2.70 16.56
C HIS A 206 -20.16 1.37 16.90
N ASN A 207 -20.72 0.68 15.90
CA ASN A 207 -21.36 -0.63 16.09
C ASN A 207 -20.37 -1.70 16.60
N SER A 208 -19.13 -1.73 16.09
CA SER A 208 -18.10 -2.65 16.59
C SER A 208 -17.67 -2.34 18.03
N THR A 209 -17.56 -1.05 18.38
CA THR A 209 -17.20 -0.61 19.73
C THR A 209 -18.30 -0.95 20.72
N VAL A 210 -19.56 -0.66 20.37
CA VAL A 210 -20.74 -1.01 21.19
C VAL A 210 -20.82 -2.53 21.39
N ASN A 211 -20.61 -3.33 20.34
CA ASN A 211 -20.64 -4.80 20.46
C ASN A 211 -19.51 -5.34 21.35
N LYS A 212 -18.30 -4.76 21.28
CA LYS A 212 -17.18 -5.14 22.15
C LYS A 212 -17.46 -4.76 23.61
N LEU A 213 -18.02 -3.57 23.85
CA LEU A 213 -18.41 -3.12 25.18
C LEU A 213 -19.56 -3.96 25.77
N GLN A 214 -20.58 -4.30 24.98
CA GLN A 214 -21.63 -5.22 25.40
C GLN A 214 -21.11 -6.62 25.70
N GLY A 215 -20.15 -7.12 24.89
CA GLY A 215 -19.48 -8.40 25.16
C GLY A 215 -18.70 -8.38 26.48
N LEU A 216 -17.95 -7.30 26.75
CA LEU A 216 -17.25 -7.08 28.02
C LEU A 216 -18.23 -7.00 29.20
N ALA A 217 -19.32 -6.24 29.05
CA ALA A 217 -20.34 -6.09 30.07
C ALA A 217 -20.98 -7.43 30.44
N LYS A 218 -21.36 -8.25 29.44
CA LYS A 218 -21.89 -9.60 29.66
C LYS A 218 -20.90 -10.54 30.33
N SER A 219 -19.61 -10.47 29.95
CA SER A 219 -18.57 -11.28 30.60
C SER A 219 -18.35 -10.89 32.06
N ILE A 220 -18.48 -9.60 32.41
CA ILE A 220 -18.37 -9.13 33.80
C ILE A 220 -19.62 -9.51 34.61
N GLU A 221 -20.81 -9.30 34.06
CA GLU A 221 -22.08 -9.65 34.71
C GLU A 221 -22.19 -11.16 34.97
N GLY A 222 -21.78 -11.99 34.01
CA GLY A 222 -21.72 -13.45 34.18
C GLY A 222 -20.70 -13.94 35.20
N ASN A 223 -19.68 -13.13 35.51
CA ASN A 223 -18.66 -13.46 36.53
C ASN A 223 -19.03 -12.95 37.93
N VAL A 224 -20.02 -12.05 38.05
CA VAL A 224 -20.54 -11.52 39.32
C VAL A 224 -21.77 -12.31 39.81
N LEU A 225 -22.45 -13.01 38.90
CA LEU A 225 -23.61 -13.88 39.19
C LEU A 225 -23.25 -15.36 39.45
N MET A 226 -21.96 -15.71 39.47
CA MET A 226 -21.42 -17.03 39.86
C MET A 226 -20.73 -16.93 41.21
#